data_AF-S3UWN9-F1
#
_entry.id   AF-S3UWN9-F1
#
_cell.length_a   1.000
_cell.length_b   1.000
_cell.length_c   1.000
_cell.angle_alpha   90.00
_cell.angle_beta   90.00
_cell.angle_gamma   90.00
#
_symmetry.space_group_name_H-M   'P 1'
#
loop_
_entity.id
_entity.type
_entity.pdbx_description
1 polymer ?
#
loop_
_entity_poly.entity_id
_entity_poly.type
_entity_poly.pdbx_seq_one_letter_code
_entity_poly.pdbx_strand_id
1 'polypeptide(L)'
;MPEVLTFLTVRNGMQTIPFDEILKITRTNALVVIKENKIVYERYLNGYNRESLQTSFSSAKSILSTLIGIAIEEGKMQSVNDPIIKYIPELKNRGLDTLTIRDIMTMSTGIDYNRVEDTFFPLIPFSPDITTFYGDNLRAIIEDLHSGKIPVGKSSLFRLRGRRS
;
A
#
# COMPACT_ATOMS: atom_id res chain seq x y z
N MET A 1 2.38 3.66 -37.34
CA MET A 1 2.78 3.25 -35.97
C MET A 1 3.40 4.47 -35.33
N PRO A 2 2.96 4.93 -34.15
CA PRO A 2 3.60 6.10 -33.54
C PRO A 2 5.06 5.76 -33.28
N GLU A 3 5.93 6.74 -33.56
CA GLU A 3 7.38 6.67 -33.33
C GLU A 3 7.66 6.03 -31.98
N VAL A 4 8.62 5.10 -31.96
CA VAL A 4 9.02 4.34 -30.77
C VAL A 4 9.26 5.33 -29.63
N LEU A 5 8.37 5.33 -28.64
CA LEU A 5 8.57 6.05 -27.38
C LEU A 5 9.89 5.59 -26.81
N THR A 6 10.93 6.42 -26.95
CA THR A 6 12.27 6.12 -26.49
C THR A 6 12.41 6.74 -25.13
N PHE A 7 12.31 5.93 -24.08
CA PHE A 7 12.47 6.39 -22.71
C PHE A 7 13.96 6.41 -22.36
N LEU A 8 14.51 7.60 -22.13
CA LEU A 8 15.85 7.76 -21.59
C LEU A 8 15.82 7.44 -20.10
N THR A 9 16.42 6.31 -19.69
CA THR A 9 16.58 5.99 -18.26
C THR A 9 17.95 6.48 -17.81
N VAL A 10 17.99 7.47 -16.90
CA VAL A 10 19.26 8.02 -16.36
C VAL A 10 19.60 7.32 -15.05
N ARG A 11 20.67 6.49 -15.04
CA ARG A 11 21.31 6.01 -13.81
C ARG A 11 22.82 5.82 -14.03
N ASN A 12 23.64 6.62 -13.34
CA ASN A 12 25.11 6.49 -13.24
C ASN A 12 25.87 6.29 -14.58
N GLY A 13 25.70 7.21 -15.53
CA GLY A 13 26.34 7.15 -16.85
C GLY A 13 25.31 6.83 -17.93
N MET A 14 25.17 7.73 -18.90
CA MET A 14 24.08 7.76 -19.87
C MET A 14 24.07 6.50 -20.75
N GLN A 15 23.14 5.57 -20.48
CA GLN A 15 22.85 4.47 -21.38
C GLN A 15 21.39 4.55 -21.81
N THR A 16 21.17 4.76 -23.10
CA THR A 16 19.86 4.67 -23.71
C THR A 16 19.53 3.19 -23.92
N ILE A 17 18.49 2.70 -23.25
CA ILE A 17 17.95 1.37 -23.47
C ILE A 17 16.59 1.46 -24.18
N PRO A 18 16.31 0.61 -25.18
CA PRO A 18 15.00 0.54 -25.81
C PRO A 18 13.88 0.29 -24.80
N PHE A 19 12.70 0.85 -25.05
CA PHE A 19 11.58 0.76 -24.12
C PHE A 19 11.12 -0.68 -23.85
N ASP A 20 11.04 -1.50 -24.90
CA ASP A 20 10.68 -2.91 -24.75
C ASP A 20 11.71 -3.68 -23.89
N GLU A 21 12.97 -3.22 -23.88
CA GLU A 21 14.00 -3.80 -23.01
C GLU A 21 13.76 -3.42 -21.54
N ILE A 22 13.32 -2.19 -21.25
CA ILE A 22 12.88 -1.79 -19.91
C ILE A 22 11.74 -2.67 -19.43
N LEU A 23 10.72 -2.89 -20.26
CA LEU A 23 9.56 -3.72 -19.89
C LEU A 23 9.98 -5.17 -19.59
N LYS A 24 10.96 -5.71 -20.32
CA LYS A 24 11.53 -7.04 -20.06
C LYS A 24 12.35 -7.07 -18.76
N ILE A 25 13.27 -6.11 -18.58
CA ILE A 25 14.17 -6.05 -17.40
C ILE A 25 13.37 -5.85 -16.11
N THR A 26 12.30 -5.03 -16.16
CA THR A 26 11.39 -4.79 -15.03
C THR A 26 10.38 -5.91 -14.82
N ARG A 27 10.36 -6.93 -15.69
CA ARG A 27 9.37 -8.01 -15.70
C ARG A 27 7.92 -7.49 -15.71
N THR A 28 7.68 -6.43 -16.48
CA THR A 28 6.36 -5.81 -16.60
C THR A 28 5.41 -6.79 -17.28
N ASN A 29 4.24 -7.04 -16.68
CA ASN A 29 3.19 -7.87 -17.29
C ASN A 29 2.24 -7.06 -18.17
N ALA A 30 1.92 -5.83 -17.76
CA ALA A 30 1.01 -4.94 -18.50
C ALA A 30 1.38 -3.48 -18.28
N LEU A 31 1.26 -2.67 -19.33
CA LEU A 31 1.37 -1.22 -19.28
C LEU A 31 0.25 -0.60 -20.11
N VAL A 32 -0.48 0.34 -19.52
CA VAL A 32 -1.54 1.10 -20.19
C VAL A 32 -1.31 2.59 -19.93
N VAL A 33 -1.35 3.41 -20.99
CA VAL A 33 -1.25 4.87 -20.91
C VAL A 33 -2.56 5.47 -21.39
N ILE A 34 -3.18 6.27 -20.53
CA ILE A 34 -4.45 6.94 -20.78
C ILE A 34 -4.20 8.44 -20.85
N LYS A 35 -4.72 9.10 -21.88
CA LYS A 35 -4.73 10.55 -22.04
C LYS A 35 -6.11 10.98 -22.51
N GLU A 36 -6.69 11.98 -21.85
CA GLU A 36 -8.01 12.54 -22.23
C GLU A 36 -9.07 11.43 -22.37
N ASN A 37 -9.15 10.55 -21.38
CA ASN A 37 -10.07 9.40 -21.34
C ASN A 37 -9.92 8.39 -22.50
N LYS A 38 -8.81 8.44 -23.25
CA LYS A 38 -8.50 7.49 -24.32
C LYS A 38 -7.23 6.73 -24.01
N ILE A 39 -7.24 5.43 -24.30
CA ILE A 39 -6.02 4.62 -24.29
C ILE A 39 -5.18 5.04 -25.50
N VAL A 40 -4.02 5.63 -25.24
CA VAL A 40 -3.08 6.04 -26.29
C VAL A 40 -1.97 5.01 -26.50
N TYR A 41 -1.76 4.13 -25.52
CA TYR A 41 -0.81 3.02 -25.59
C TYR A 41 -1.21 1.90 -24.65
N GLU A 42 -1.07 0.65 -25.11
CA GLU A 42 -1.14 -0.51 -24.24
C GLU A 42 -0.21 -1.63 -24.73
N ARG A 43 0.37 -2.34 -23.77
CA ARG A 43 1.17 -3.55 -23.99
C ARG A 43 0.91 -4.55 -22.89
N TYR A 44 0.86 -5.81 -23.28
CA TYR A 44 0.77 -6.96 -22.40
C TYR A 44 1.90 -7.92 -22.76
N LEU A 45 2.58 -8.45 -21.76
CA LEU A 45 3.75 -9.32 -21.89
C LEU A 45 3.54 -10.59 -21.05
N ASN A 46 4.46 -11.56 -21.16
CA ASN A 46 4.49 -12.77 -20.33
C ASN A 46 3.19 -13.60 -20.40
N GLY A 47 2.50 -13.59 -21.54
CA GLY A 47 1.23 -14.32 -21.73
C GLY A 47 0.00 -13.62 -21.16
N TYR A 48 0.15 -12.42 -20.59
CA TYR A 48 -1.00 -11.62 -20.13
C TYR A 48 -1.71 -10.97 -21.32
N ASN A 49 -2.99 -10.69 -21.11
CA ASN A 49 -3.84 -9.95 -22.02
C ASN A 49 -4.69 -8.93 -21.24
N ARG A 50 -5.57 -8.22 -21.95
CA ARG A 50 -6.47 -7.21 -21.38
C ARG A 50 -7.37 -7.73 -20.25
N GLU A 51 -7.76 -9.00 -20.29
CA GLU A 51 -8.69 -9.62 -19.34
C GLU A 51 -7.96 -10.33 -18.18
N SER A 52 -6.63 -10.37 -18.23
CA SER A 52 -5.85 -11.06 -17.22
C SER A 52 -5.87 -10.31 -15.89
N LEU A 53 -6.14 -11.05 -14.81
CA LEU A 53 -6.13 -10.50 -13.45
C LEU A 53 -4.69 -10.25 -12.97
N GLN A 54 -4.52 -9.16 -12.21
CA GLN A 54 -3.26 -8.79 -11.57
C GLN A 54 -3.50 -8.51 -10.09
N THR A 55 -2.57 -8.94 -9.25
CA THR A 55 -2.60 -8.61 -7.83
C THR A 55 -2.43 -7.10 -7.67
N SER A 56 -3.41 -6.43 -7.06
CA SER A 56 -3.40 -4.96 -6.95
C SER A 56 -2.39 -4.41 -5.94
N PHE A 57 -1.86 -5.27 -5.05
CA PHE A 57 -0.97 -4.88 -3.95
C PHE A 57 -1.44 -3.58 -3.26
N SER A 58 -0.54 -2.60 -3.05
CA SER A 58 -0.88 -1.35 -2.37
C SER A 58 -1.71 -0.38 -3.19
N SER A 59 -1.90 -0.58 -4.50
CA SER A 59 -2.79 0.26 -5.31
C SER A 59 -4.24 0.20 -4.83
N ALA A 60 -4.65 -0.92 -4.21
CA ALA A 60 -5.98 -1.06 -3.61
C ALA A 60 -6.24 -0.06 -2.46
N LYS A 61 -5.19 0.46 -1.80
CA LYS A 61 -5.34 1.45 -0.70
C LYS A 61 -5.93 2.77 -1.19
N SER A 62 -5.62 3.17 -2.43
CA SER A 62 -6.22 4.37 -3.01
C SER A 62 -7.72 4.21 -3.22
N ILE A 63 -8.17 3.04 -3.67
CA ILE A 63 -9.59 2.71 -3.82
C ILE A 63 -10.28 2.73 -2.44
N LEU A 64 -9.66 2.13 -1.43
CA LEU A 64 -10.17 2.16 -0.05
C LEU A 64 -10.33 3.60 0.46
N SER A 65 -9.35 4.47 0.24
CA SER A 65 -9.44 5.89 0.61
C SER A 65 -10.60 6.61 -0.10
N THR A 66 -10.86 6.30 -1.36
CA THR A 66 -12.03 6.82 -2.09
C THR A 66 -13.34 6.33 -1.47
N LEU A 67 -13.43 5.04 -1.13
CA LEU A 67 -14.61 4.47 -0.47
C LEU A 67 -14.92 5.12 0.88
N ILE A 68 -13.89 5.48 1.67
CA ILE A 68 -14.07 6.25 2.91
C ILE A 68 -14.71 7.62 2.61
N GLY A 69 -14.27 8.30 1.55
CA GLY A 69 -14.86 9.57 1.13
C GLY A 69 -16.34 9.44 0.78
N ILE A 70 -16.70 8.40 0.00
CA ILE A 70 -18.10 8.09 -0.34
C ILE A 70 -18.91 7.77 0.93
N ALA A 71 -18.37 6.96 1.85
CA ALA A 71 -19.07 6.62 3.09
C ALA A 71 -19.36 7.85 3.97
N ILE A 72 -18.50 8.87 3.93
CA ILE A 72 -18.75 10.15 4.60
C ILE A 72 -19.86 10.94 3.89
N GLU A 73 -19.81 11.01 2.56
CA GLU A 73 -20.85 11.68 1.75
C GLU A 73 -22.23 11.05 1.96
N GLU A 74 -22.29 9.72 2.08
CA GLU A 74 -23.51 8.97 2.37
C GLU A 74 -23.95 9.03 3.85
N GLY A 75 -23.21 9.71 4.72
CA GLY A 75 -23.50 9.84 6.15
C GLY A 75 -23.29 8.56 6.97
N LYS A 76 -22.66 7.52 6.40
CA LYS A 76 -22.27 6.28 7.11
C LYS A 76 -21.09 6.50 8.04
N MET A 77 -20.27 7.50 7.76
CA MET A 77 -19.18 7.99 8.59
C MET A 77 -19.31 9.50 8.76
N GLN A 78 -18.93 10.06 9.91
CA GLN A 78 -19.08 11.51 10.13
C GLN A 78 -17.89 12.31 9.60
N SER A 79 -16.67 11.86 9.89
CA SER A 79 -15.46 12.59 9.48
C SER A 79 -14.24 11.69 9.48
N VAL A 80 -13.26 12.02 8.63
CA VAL A 80 -11.90 11.42 8.70
C VAL A 80 -11.16 11.80 9.99
N ASN A 81 -11.61 12.86 10.69
CA ASN A 81 -11.03 13.27 11.97
C ASN A 81 -11.65 12.53 13.16
N ASP A 82 -12.64 11.67 12.92
CA ASP A 82 -13.21 10.86 13.99
C ASP A 82 -12.14 9.88 14.53
N PRO A 83 -12.14 9.64 15.86
CA PRO A 83 -11.30 8.62 16.44
C PRO A 83 -11.79 7.23 15.97
N ILE A 84 -10.86 6.36 15.58
CA ILE A 84 -11.19 5.04 15.03
C ILE A 84 -11.94 4.16 16.01
N ILE A 85 -11.74 4.37 17.32
CA ILE A 85 -12.45 3.68 18.41
C ILE A 85 -13.97 3.88 18.37
N LYS A 86 -14.47 4.87 17.62
CA LYS A 86 -15.91 5.04 17.35
C LYS A 86 -16.46 3.92 16.45
N TYR A 87 -15.63 3.40 15.55
CA TYR A 87 -15.99 2.38 14.56
C TYR A 87 -15.46 0.99 14.95
N ILE A 88 -14.36 0.94 15.70
CA ILE A 88 -13.71 -0.27 16.20
C ILE A 88 -13.52 -0.13 17.72
N PRO A 89 -14.58 -0.32 18.53
CA PRO A 89 -14.54 -0.09 19.97
C PRO A 89 -13.54 -0.99 20.72
N GLU A 90 -13.13 -2.11 20.13
CA GLU A 90 -12.12 -3.04 20.66
C GLU A 90 -10.73 -2.40 20.82
N LEU A 91 -10.49 -1.28 20.11
CA LEU A 91 -9.22 -0.55 20.19
C LEU A 91 -9.09 0.35 21.44
N LYS A 92 -10.16 0.50 22.23
CA LYS A 92 -10.16 1.35 23.42
C LYS A 92 -9.15 0.88 24.48
N ASN A 93 -8.54 1.83 25.18
CA ASN A 93 -7.57 1.61 26.26
C ASN A 93 -6.27 0.90 25.79
N ARG A 94 -5.94 0.97 24.50
CA ARG A 94 -4.73 0.35 23.92
C ARG A 94 -3.65 1.37 23.52
N GLY A 95 -3.81 2.62 23.95
CA GLY A 95 -2.95 3.74 23.54
C GLY A 95 -3.26 4.27 22.14
N LEU A 96 -4.34 3.79 21.52
CA LEU A 96 -4.79 4.17 20.17
C LEU A 96 -6.09 4.99 20.20
N ASP A 97 -6.52 5.47 21.37
CA ASP A 97 -7.82 6.14 21.55
C ASP A 97 -7.91 7.46 20.77
N THR A 98 -6.76 8.10 20.52
CA THR A 98 -6.64 9.33 19.74
C THR A 98 -6.38 9.08 18.26
N LEU A 99 -6.22 7.82 17.83
CA LEU A 99 -5.97 7.45 16.45
C LEU A 99 -7.17 7.82 15.59
N THR A 100 -6.99 8.73 14.64
CA THR A 100 -8.06 9.12 13.71
C THR A 100 -8.04 8.28 12.44
N ILE A 101 -9.15 8.26 11.70
CA ILE A 101 -9.19 7.64 10.36
C ILE A 101 -8.16 8.29 9.42
N ARG A 102 -7.96 9.61 9.51
CA ARG A 102 -6.94 10.35 8.75
C ARG A 102 -5.54 9.83 9.01
N ASP A 103 -5.20 9.55 10.27
CA ASP A 103 -3.88 9.02 10.62
C ASP A 103 -3.65 7.64 9.99
N ILE A 104 -4.69 6.80 9.91
CA ILE A 104 -4.62 5.50 9.23
C ILE A 104 -4.43 5.68 7.72
N MET A 105 -5.23 6.54 7.09
CA MET A 105 -5.15 6.82 5.64
C MET A 105 -3.80 7.42 5.22
N THR A 106 -3.14 8.15 6.12
CA THR A 106 -1.83 8.77 5.89
C THR A 106 -0.66 7.95 6.43
N MET A 107 -0.92 6.71 6.86
CA MET A 107 0.06 5.77 7.39
C MET A 107 0.82 6.29 8.63
N SER A 108 0.17 7.12 9.43
CA SER A 108 0.71 7.80 10.62
C SER A 108 0.15 7.25 11.92
N THR A 109 -0.02 5.93 12.01
CA THR A 109 -0.78 5.29 13.09
C THR A 109 -0.02 5.16 14.41
N GLY A 110 1.32 5.11 14.37
CA GLY A 110 2.13 4.87 15.57
C GLY A 110 1.91 3.48 16.21
N ILE A 111 1.28 2.54 15.50
CA ILE A 111 1.05 1.17 15.97
C ILE A 111 2.38 0.42 16.04
N ASP A 112 2.58 -0.34 17.11
CA ASP A 112 3.72 -1.26 17.23
C ASP A 112 3.44 -2.50 16.38
N TYR A 113 4.15 -2.65 15.27
CA TYR A 113 3.96 -3.77 14.35
C TYR A 113 5.31 -4.31 13.89
N ASN A 114 5.63 -5.52 14.35
CA ASN A 114 6.85 -6.22 13.97
C ASN A 114 6.62 -7.00 12.67
N ARG A 115 7.41 -6.70 11.64
CA ARG A 115 7.35 -7.45 10.38
C ARG A 115 8.05 -8.81 10.53
N VAL A 116 7.77 -9.73 9.63
CA VAL A 116 8.52 -11.00 9.49
C VAL A 116 10.01 -10.74 9.39
N GLU A 117 10.40 -9.66 8.71
CA GLU A 117 11.80 -9.24 8.52
C GLU A 117 12.51 -8.97 9.86
N ASP A 118 11.76 -8.56 10.88
CA ASP A 118 12.26 -8.26 12.23
C ASP A 118 12.06 -9.45 13.19
N THR A 119 11.50 -10.57 12.73
CA THR A 119 11.16 -11.74 13.54
C THR A 119 12.30 -12.76 13.54
N PHE A 120 12.70 -13.22 14.73
CA PHE A 120 13.68 -14.30 14.87
C PHE A 120 13.20 -15.57 14.14
N PHE A 121 14.04 -16.17 13.30
CA PHE A 121 13.66 -17.19 12.31
C PHE A 121 12.75 -18.34 12.82
N PRO A 122 12.96 -18.92 14.02
CA PRO A 122 12.07 -19.95 14.57
C PRO A 122 10.64 -19.46 14.89
N LEU A 123 10.43 -18.16 15.03
CA LEU A 123 9.16 -17.54 15.41
C LEU A 123 8.40 -16.94 14.21
N ILE A 124 8.94 -17.02 12.99
CA ILE A 124 8.28 -16.55 11.76
C ILE A 124 6.86 -17.12 11.60
N PRO A 125 6.58 -18.42 11.85
CA PRO A 125 5.22 -18.97 11.77
C PRO A 125 4.22 -18.30 12.71
N PHE A 126 4.70 -17.64 13.77
CA PHE A 126 3.91 -16.93 14.77
C PHE A 126 4.06 -15.41 14.67
N SER A 127 4.63 -14.91 13.56
CA SER A 127 4.79 -13.46 13.34
C SER A 127 3.45 -12.79 13.00
N PRO A 128 3.27 -11.50 13.33
CA PRO A 128 2.07 -10.74 12.99
C PRO A 128 1.75 -10.70 11.50
N ASP A 129 2.76 -10.75 10.62
CA ASP A 129 2.50 -10.79 9.16
C ASP A 129 1.88 -12.13 8.74
N ILE A 130 2.31 -13.26 9.30
CA ILE A 130 1.71 -14.56 8.91
C ILE A 130 0.24 -14.60 9.32
N THR A 131 -0.11 -14.12 10.50
CA THR A 131 -1.51 -14.05 10.94
C THR A 131 -2.31 -13.02 10.15
N THR A 132 -1.71 -11.89 9.77
CA THR A 132 -2.38 -10.86 8.95
C THR A 132 -2.60 -11.29 7.50
N PHE A 133 -1.68 -12.05 6.90
CA PHE A 133 -1.77 -12.48 5.50
C PHE A 133 -2.51 -13.80 5.32
N TYR A 134 -2.45 -14.72 6.29
CA TYR A 134 -2.98 -16.08 6.16
C TYR A 134 -3.98 -16.46 7.25
N GLY A 135 -4.27 -15.60 8.22
CA GLY A 135 -5.28 -15.84 9.24
C GLY A 135 -6.69 -15.49 8.75
N ASP A 136 -7.68 -16.26 9.22
CA ASP A 136 -9.09 -16.08 8.83
C ASP A 136 -9.83 -15.06 9.72
N ASN A 137 -9.18 -14.54 10.77
CA ASN A 137 -9.79 -13.66 11.76
C ASN A 137 -8.96 -12.40 12.02
N LEU A 138 -9.11 -11.41 11.14
CA LEU A 138 -8.46 -10.10 11.30
C LEU A 138 -8.95 -9.34 12.54
N ARG A 139 -10.15 -9.65 13.06
CA ARG A 139 -10.68 -8.98 14.27
C ARG A 139 -9.95 -9.44 15.53
N ALA A 140 -9.50 -10.70 15.59
CA ALA A 140 -8.66 -11.18 16.68
C ALA A 140 -7.32 -10.43 16.74
N ILE A 141 -6.74 -10.06 15.58
CA ILE A 141 -5.48 -9.31 15.53
C ILE A 141 -5.63 -7.92 16.19
N ILE A 142 -6.81 -7.31 16.08
CA ILE A 142 -7.10 -6.01 16.71
C ILE A 142 -6.95 -6.08 18.23
N GLU A 143 -7.20 -7.25 18.83
CA GLU A 143 -7.05 -7.48 20.28
C GLU A 143 -5.59 -7.53 20.74
N ASP A 144 -4.63 -7.61 19.83
CA ASP A 144 -3.20 -7.60 20.15
C ASP A 144 -2.51 -6.28 19.74
N LEU A 145 -3.25 -5.36 19.12
CA LEU A 145 -2.69 -4.07 18.69
C LEU A 145 -2.52 -3.11 19.87
N HIS A 146 -1.35 -2.49 19.93
CA HIS A 146 -1.02 -1.45 20.90
C HIS A 146 -0.24 -0.31 20.22
N SER A 147 -0.30 0.87 20.82
CA SER A 147 0.58 1.97 20.41
C SER A 147 2.05 1.62 20.66
N GLY A 148 2.89 1.88 19.67
CA GLY A 148 4.34 1.74 19.78
C GLY A 148 5.02 2.99 20.36
N LYS A 149 6.34 3.05 20.19
CA LYS A 149 7.17 4.15 20.73
C LYS A 149 6.96 5.48 20.02
N ILE A 150 6.43 5.47 18.81
CA ILE A 150 6.18 6.69 18.04
C ILE A 150 4.72 7.12 18.26
N PRO A 151 4.46 8.36 18.74
CA PRO A 151 3.10 8.81 18.94
C PRO A 151 2.30 8.84 17.63
N VAL A 152 0.99 8.59 17.75
CA VAL A 152 0.00 8.77 16.69
C VAL A 152 0.19 10.13 16.00
N GLY A 153 0.14 10.15 14.66
CA GLY A 153 0.21 11.37 13.85
C GLY A 153 1.62 11.98 13.70
N LYS A 154 2.66 11.41 14.32
CA LYS A 154 4.03 11.98 14.31
C LYS A 154 4.98 11.40 13.26
N SER A 155 4.64 10.27 12.62
CA SER A 155 5.48 9.69 11.56
C SER A 155 4.66 8.88 10.57
N SER A 156 4.88 9.10 9.26
CA SER A 156 4.38 8.17 8.24
C SER A 156 5.38 7.01 8.07
N LEU A 157 4.91 5.76 8.15
CA LEU A 157 5.73 4.55 7.99
C LEU A 157 6.31 4.37 6.58
N PHE A 158 5.93 5.22 5.61
CA PHE A 158 6.51 5.23 4.27
C PHE A 158 7.86 5.96 4.20
N ARG A 159 8.78 5.66 5.12
CA ARG A 159 10.18 6.06 4.98
C ARG A 159 10.89 4.94 4.24
N LEU A 160 11.02 5.08 2.91
CA LEU A 160 12.00 4.31 2.14
C LEU A 160 13.34 4.47 2.86
N ARG A 161 13.78 3.40 3.53
CA ARG A 161 15.04 3.37 4.26
C ARG A 161 16.14 3.41 3.20
N GLY A 162 16.49 4.62 2.77
CA GLY A 162 17.64 4.87 1.93
C GLY A 162 18.85 4.28 2.65
N ARG A 163 19.36 3.16 2.13
CA ARG A 163 20.68 2.65 2.47
C ARG A 163 21.66 3.81 2.22
N ARG A 164 22.09 4.45 3.30
CA ARG A 164 23.32 5.24 3.27
C ARG A 164 24.45 4.22 3.11
N SER A 165 25.01 4.17 1.91
CA SER A 165 26.39 3.73 1.67
C SER A 165 27.35 4.67 2.37
#